data_AF-A0A382RWW2-F1
#
_entry.id   AF-A0A382RWW2-F1
#
_cell.length_a   1.000
_cell.length_b   1.000
_cell.length_c   1.000
_cell.angle_alpha   90.00
_cell.angle_beta   90.00
_cell.angle_gamma   90.00
#
_symmetry.space_group_name_H-M   'P 1'
#
loop_
_entity.id
_entity.type
_entity.pdbx_description
1 polymer ?
#
loop_
_entity_poly.entity_id
_entity_poly.type
_entity_poly.pdbx_seq_one_letter_code
_entity_poly.pdbx_strand_id
1 'polypeptide(L)'
;MSSEVTYYQTNLETDITYLKGVGPQRGNALKKYGIENVGQLLYHFPRRYLDRTTIKYIRETKIGEEAVIIGKVESFGMKRARRRRYFQMLINDPTGYLNCVWFNSISWITDKFQIGDTVAVFGKLEFHNGFQIIHPEFDILEEGEDPVNTGKIISQYSSTAGLKAVGLDSRGFRKIIHTALEQIACDVNDYFTPEFRSEEGLHVLQMALDQIHNPEDNKTLKTAIYRLKYDEHFFLQLLMALKKQAHEENIGRVFSKRGK
;
A
#
# COMPACT_ATOMS: atom_id res chain seq x y z
N MET A 1 32.69 -31.86 -16.48
CA MET A 1 32.75 -30.44 -16.11
C MET A 1 31.36 -29.87 -16.30
N SER A 2 30.52 -29.93 -15.27
CA SER A 2 29.18 -29.35 -15.32
C SER A 2 29.34 -27.84 -15.26
N SER A 3 28.94 -27.17 -16.33
CA SER A 3 28.76 -25.73 -16.36
C SER A 3 27.73 -25.35 -15.29
N GLU A 4 28.21 -24.79 -14.17
CA GLU A 4 27.35 -24.07 -13.23
C GLU A 4 26.76 -22.88 -13.97
N VAL A 5 25.50 -23.00 -14.35
CA VAL A 5 24.71 -21.86 -14.82
C VAL A 5 24.53 -20.98 -13.58
N THR A 6 25.28 -19.89 -13.49
CA THR A 6 25.06 -18.85 -12.48
C THR A 6 23.72 -18.19 -12.81
N TYR A 7 22.63 -18.73 -12.26
CA TYR A 7 21.34 -18.05 -12.30
C TYR A 7 21.53 -16.71 -11.58
N TYR A 8 21.25 -15.60 -12.28
CA TYR A 8 21.29 -14.28 -11.66
C TYR A 8 20.25 -14.25 -10.53
N GLN A 9 20.71 -14.42 -9.30
CA GLN A 9 19.86 -14.42 -8.13
C GLN A 9 19.56 -12.97 -7.79
N THR A 10 18.27 -12.59 -7.87
CA THR A 10 17.83 -11.24 -7.53
C THR A 10 18.00 -11.03 -6.03
N ASN A 11 18.65 -9.92 -5.68
CA ASN A 11 18.96 -9.52 -4.31
C ASN A 11 18.53 -8.06 -4.07
N LEU A 12 18.74 -7.55 -2.86
CA LEU A 12 18.35 -6.17 -2.50
C LEU A 12 19.04 -5.09 -3.34
N GLU A 13 20.26 -5.34 -3.83
CA GLU A 13 21.06 -4.37 -4.60
C GLU A 13 20.80 -4.44 -6.11
N THR A 14 20.04 -5.44 -6.56
CA THR A 14 19.73 -5.63 -7.98
C THR A 14 19.06 -4.38 -8.55
N ASP A 15 19.57 -3.87 -9.68
CA ASP A 15 18.97 -2.73 -10.38
C ASP A 15 17.51 -3.03 -10.69
N ILE A 16 16.64 -2.07 -10.41
CA ILE A 16 15.20 -2.21 -10.51
C ILE A 16 14.74 -2.66 -11.90
N THR A 17 15.52 -2.36 -12.94
CA THR A 17 15.23 -2.72 -14.34
C THR A 17 15.40 -4.22 -14.62
N TYR A 18 16.09 -4.97 -13.75
CA TYR A 18 16.25 -6.42 -13.87
C TYR A 18 15.19 -7.20 -13.09
N LEU A 19 14.41 -6.53 -12.24
CA LEU A 19 13.30 -7.17 -11.55
C LEU A 19 12.25 -7.63 -12.58
N LYS A 20 11.88 -8.91 -12.51
CA LYS A 20 10.84 -9.47 -13.39
C LYS A 20 9.56 -8.65 -13.30
N GLY A 21 9.03 -8.22 -14.45
CA GLY A 21 7.85 -7.34 -14.52
C GLY A 21 8.17 -5.84 -14.54
N VAL A 22 9.43 -5.47 -14.34
CA VAL A 22 9.95 -4.10 -14.52
C VAL A 22 10.85 -4.07 -15.75
N GLY A 23 10.29 -3.74 -16.91
CA GLY A 23 11.07 -3.49 -18.13
C GLY A 23 11.73 -2.09 -18.16
N PRO A 24 12.50 -1.76 -19.21
CA PRO A 24 13.24 -0.48 -19.32
C PRO A 24 12.38 0.77 -19.10
N GLN A 25 11.14 0.75 -19.60
CA GLN A 25 10.21 1.87 -19.44
C GLN A 25 9.80 2.10 -17.97
N ARG A 26 9.45 1.02 -17.26
CA ARG A 26 9.09 1.07 -15.83
C ARG A 26 10.31 1.37 -14.97
N GLY A 27 11.45 0.76 -15.27
CA GLY A 27 12.72 1.00 -14.57
C GLY A 27 13.14 2.47 -14.63
N ASN A 28 13.10 3.09 -15.82
CA ASN A 28 13.40 4.51 -15.97
C ASN A 28 12.43 5.42 -15.20
N ALA A 29 11.15 5.06 -15.13
CA ALA A 29 10.16 5.82 -14.36
C ALA A 29 10.38 5.69 -12.84
N LEU A 30 10.71 4.50 -12.35
CA LEU A 30 11.04 4.22 -10.95
C LEU A 30 12.32 4.95 -10.52
N LYS A 31 13.37 4.91 -11.35
CA LYS A 31 14.63 5.63 -11.08
C LYS A 31 14.43 7.13 -10.96
N LYS A 32 13.61 7.73 -11.83
CA LYS A 32 13.24 9.16 -11.73
C LYS A 32 12.46 9.49 -10.45
N TYR A 33 11.81 8.51 -9.85
CA TYR A 33 11.11 8.63 -8.57
C TYR A 33 12.02 8.36 -7.36
N GLY A 34 13.26 7.95 -7.58
CA GLY A 34 14.24 7.62 -6.52
C GLY A 34 14.26 6.14 -6.12
N ILE A 35 13.66 5.25 -6.91
CA ILE A 35 13.71 3.79 -6.71
C ILE A 35 14.63 3.20 -7.78
N GLU A 36 15.87 2.92 -7.41
CA GLU A 36 16.95 2.44 -8.28
C GLU A 36 17.19 0.93 -8.17
N ASN A 37 16.91 0.32 -7.00
CA ASN A 37 17.12 -1.11 -6.76
C ASN A 37 15.92 -1.77 -6.06
N VAL A 38 15.96 -3.11 -5.95
CA VAL A 38 14.85 -3.87 -5.37
C VAL A 38 14.67 -3.58 -3.88
N GLY A 39 15.74 -3.36 -3.12
CA GLY A 39 15.65 -2.95 -1.73
C GLY A 39 14.83 -1.67 -1.57
N GLN A 40 15.14 -0.63 -2.34
CA GLN A 40 14.39 0.62 -2.34
C GLN A 40 12.92 0.43 -2.75
N LEU A 41 12.62 -0.52 -3.64
CA LEU A 41 11.24 -0.88 -3.97
C LEU A 41 10.50 -1.46 -2.76
N LEU A 42 11.13 -2.33 -1.97
CA LEU A 42 10.54 -2.92 -0.76
C LEU A 42 10.34 -1.89 0.37
N TYR A 43 11.08 -0.78 0.35
CA TYR A 43 10.83 0.33 1.27
C TYR A 43 9.84 1.38 0.72
N HIS A 44 9.26 1.16 -0.46
CA HIS A 44 8.15 1.96 -0.98
C HIS A 44 6.82 1.51 -0.37
N PHE A 45 6.57 1.92 0.88
CA PHE A 45 5.43 1.41 1.64
C PHE A 45 4.05 1.87 1.11
N PRO A 46 3.00 1.06 1.34
CA PRO A 46 1.63 1.47 1.05
C PRO A 46 1.27 2.73 1.85
N ARG A 47 0.57 3.67 1.21
CA ARG A 47 0.02 4.86 1.88
C ARG A 47 -1.20 4.52 2.73
N ARG A 48 -1.96 3.50 2.31
CA ARG A 48 -3.20 3.08 2.95
C ARG A 48 -3.48 1.60 2.70
N TYR A 49 -4.31 1.02 3.55
CA TYR A 49 -4.83 -0.33 3.43
C TYR A 49 -6.36 -0.29 3.30
N LEU A 50 -6.90 -1.08 2.38
CA LEU A 50 -8.34 -1.31 2.24
C LEU A 50 -8.66 -2.68 2.83
N ASP A 51 -9.40 -2.70 3.93
CA ASP A 51 -9.78 -3.95 4.58
C ASP A 51 -10.98 -4.59 3.85
N ARG A 52 -10.74 -5.72 3.18
CA ARG A 52 -11.79 -6.53 2.52
C ARG A 52 -12.12 -7.82 3.29
N THR A 53 -11.75 -7.93 4.56
CA THR A 53 -12.04 -9.13 5.36
C THR A 53 -13.53 -9.30 5.67
N THR A 54 -14.30 -8.21 5.68
CA THR A 54 -15.77 -8.19 5.87
C THR A 54 -16.51 -7.84 4.59
N ILE A 55 -16.33 -8.66 3.56
CA ILE A 55 -17.21 -8.60 2.37
C ILE A 55 -18.58 -9.15 2.76
N LYS A 56 -19.63 -8.37 2.48
CA LYS A 56 -21.02 -8.75 2.70
C LYS A 56 -21.84 -8.44 1.46
N TYR A 57 -22.87 -9.26 1.24
CA TYR A 57 -23.92 -8.87 0.30
C TYR A 57 -24.71 -7.69 0.86
N ILE A 58 -25.30 -6.89 -0.02
CA ILE A 58 -26.12 -5.73 0.34
C ILE A 58 -27.20 -6.14 1.36
N ARG A 59 -27.85 -7.29 1.14
CA ARG A 59 -28.91 -7.81 2.04
C ARG A 59 -28.41 -8.19 3.46
N GLU A 60 -27.13 -8.49 3.62
CA GLU A 60 -26.55 -8.94 4.90
C GLU A 60 -26.07 -7.78 5.77
N THR A 61 -25.98 -6.58 5.19
CA THR A 61 -25.52 -5.38 5.89
C THR A 61 -26.64 -4.75 6.72
N LYS A 62 -26.26 -4.17 7.86
CA LYS A 62 -27.18 -3.43 8.74
C LYS A 62 -26.98 -1.93 8.60
N ILE A 63 -28.04 -1.16 8.79
CA ILE A 63 -27.94 0.31 8.82
C ILE A 63 -27.02 0.71 9.97
N GLY A 64 -26.03 1.54 9.66
CA GLY A 64 -25.01 2.01 10.59
C GLY A 64 -23.75 1.15 10.65
N GLU A 65 -23.72 0.00 9.98
CA GLU A 65 -22.57 -0.90 9.88
C GLU A 65 -21.60 -0.44 8.79
N GLU A 66 -20.30 -0.58 9.03
CA GLU A 66 -19.27 -0.45 8.00
C GLU A 66 -18.98 -1.84 7.42
N ALA A 67 -19.07 -1.96 6.10
CA ALA A 67 -18.81 -3.21 5.40
C ALA A 67 -18.20 -2.95 4.02
N VAL A 68 -17.54 -3.97 3.48
CA VAL A 68 -17.19 -3.99 2.06
C VAL A 68 -18.31 -4.66 1.29
N ILE A 69 -18.78 -4.00 0.24
CA ILE A 69 -19.80 -4.51 -0.66
C ILE A 69 -19.19 -4.57 -2.04
N ILE A 70 -19.37 -5.69 -2.73
CA ILE A 70 -18.87 -5.89 -4.08
C ILE A 70 -20.06 -5.97 -5.02
N GLY A 71 -20.08 -5.09 -6.01
CA GLY A 71 -21.18 -5.00 -6.95
C GLY A 71 -20.72 -4.53 -8.32
N LYS A 72 -21.57 -4.70 -9.32
CA LYS A 72 -21.36 -4.16 -10.66
C LYS A 72 -21.96 -2.77 -10.77
N VAL A 73 -21.26 -1.89 -11.46
CA VAL A 73 -21.75 -0.54 -11.76
C VAL A 73 -22.87 -0.64 -12.77
N GLU A 74 -24.10 -0.35 -12.36
CA GLU A 74 -25.26 -0.31 -13.28
C GLU A 74 -25.44 1.05 -13.92
N SER A 75 -25.28 2.12 -13.14
CA SER A 75 -25.37 3.48 -13.65
C SER A 75 -24.58 4.44 -12.77
N PHE A 76 -24.12 5.53 -13.34
CA PHE A 76 -23.49 6.61 -12.58
C PHE A 76 -23.72 7.95 -13.25
N GLY A 77 -23.60 9.03 -12.50
CA GLY A 77 -23.67 10.36 -13.07
C GLY A 77 -23.81 11.47 -12.05
N MET A 78 -23.73 12.69 -12.57
CA MET A 78 -23.96 13.89 -11.78
C MET A 78 -25.47 14.09 -11.57
N LYS A 79 -25.87 14.20 -10.31
CA LYS A 79 -27.23 14.55 -9.90
C LYS A 79 -27.23 15.94 -9.24
N ARG A 80 -28.41 16.54 -9.16
CA ARG A 80 -28.61 17.87 -8.57
C ARG A 80 -29.69 17.80 -7.51
N ALA A 81 -29.35 18.16 -6.27
CA ALA A 81 -30.29 18.36 -5.18
C ALA A 81 -30.34 19.86 -4.83
N ARG A 82 -31.46 20.52 -5.17
CA ARG A 82 -31.63 21.98 -5.04
C ARG A 82 -30.43 22.76 -5.61
N ARG A 83 -29.57 23.29 -4.73
CA ARG A 83 -28.40 24.13 -5.07
C ARG A 83 -27.08 23.36 -5.14
N ARG A 84 -27.02 22.10 -4.73
CA ARG A 84 -25.78 21.30 -4.71
C ARG A 84 -25.82 20.20 -5.76
N ARG A 85 -24.69 19.99 -6.44
CA ARG A 85 -24.46 18.84 -7.31
C ARG A 85 -23.77 17.75 -6.51
N TYR A 86 -24.04 16.50 -6.82
CA TYR A 86 -23.39 15.34 -6.22
C TYR A 86 -23.23 14.25 -7.28
N PHE A 87 -22.19 13.43 -7.14
CA PHE A 87 -22.03 12.24 -7.97
C PHE A 87 -22.72 11.08 -7.29
N GLN A 88 -23.48 10.32 -8.06
CA GLN A 88 -24.15 9.12 -7.60
C GLN A 88 -23.77 7.98 -8.55
N MET A 89 -23.35 6.86 -7.96
CA MET A 89 -23.12 5.60 -8.66
C MET A 89 -24.04 4.55 -8.05
N LEU A 90 -24.84 3.90 -8.87
CA LEU A 90 -25.67 2.76 -8.49
C LEU A 90 -24.88 1.49 -8.79
N ILE A 91 -24.65 0.69 -7.76
CA ILE A 91 -24.10 -0.64 -7.91
C ILE A 91 -25.16 -1.68 -7.58
N ASN A 92 -25.07 -2.85 -8.19
CA ASN A 92 -25.90 -4.00 -7.86
C ASN A 92 -25.06 -5.23 -7.53
N ASP A 93 -25.59 -6.04 -6.63
CA ASP A 93 -25.13 -7.42 -6.39
C ASP A 93 -26.32 -8.38 -6.63
N PRO A 94 -26.16 -9.70 -6.49
CA PRO A 94 -27.28 -10.63 -6.66
C PRO A 94 -28.46 -10.43 -5.69
N THR A 95 -28.29 -9.62 -4.63
CA THR A 95 -29.26 -9.43 -3.56
C THR A 95 -29.99 -8.08 -3.61
N GLY A 96 -29.44 -7.07 -4.30
CA GLY A 96 -30.10 -5.78 -4.45
C GLY A 96 -29.23 -4.67 -5.02
N TYR A 97 -29.61 -3.44 -4.68
CA TYR A 97 -29.05 -2.21 -5.21
C TYR A 97 -28.54 -1.31 -4.09
N LEU A 98 -27.41 -0.65 -4.32
CA LEU A 98 -26.78 0.27 -3.38
C LEU A 98 -26.33 1.55 -4.09
N ASN A 99 -26.68 2.70 -3.51
CA ASN A 99 -26.23 3.99 -3.98
C ASN A 99 -24.91 4.40 -3.32
N CYS A 100 -23.89 4.70 -4.12
CA CYS A 100 -22.65 5.32 -3.66
C CYS A 100 -22.70 6.82 -3.98
N VAL A 101 -22.58 7.68 -2.97
CA VAL A 101 -22.85 9.12 -3.10
C VAL A 101 -21.66 9.96 -2.66
N TRP A 102 -21.22 10.90 -3.51
CA TRP A 102 -20.17 11.86 -3.20
C TRP A 102 -20.68 13.30 -3.36
N PHE A 103 -20.72 14.05 -2.26
CA PHE A 103 -21.17 15.46 -2.24
C PHE A 103 -20.08 16.47 -2.59
N ASN A 104 -18.81 16.11 -2.38
CA ASN A 104 -17.63 16.98 -2.47
C ASN A 104 -16.57 16.36 -3.39
N SER A 105 -15.68 17.20 -3.94
CA SER A 105 -14.52 16.76 -4.74
C SER A 105 -14.90 15.85 -5.91
N ILE A 106 -15.83 16.28 -6.75
CA ILE A 106 -16.45 15.38 -7.75
C ILE A 106 -15.57 15.18 -9.00
N SER A 107 -14.64 16.10 -9.29
CA SER A 107 -13.86 16.07 -10.53
C SER A 107 -12.91 14.87 -10.66
N TRP A 108 -12.48 14.24 -9.56
CA TRP A 108 -11.53 13.13 -9.63
C TRP A 108 -12.21 11.77 -9.87
N ILE A 109 -13.53 11.69 -9.65
CA ILE A 109 -14.29 10.44 -9.67
C ILE A 109 -15.10 10.24 -10.95
N THR A 110 -15.45 11.32 -11.66
CA THR A 110 -16.34 11.26 -12.83
C THR A 110 -15.82 10.41 -13.98
N ASP A 111 -14.50 10.30 -14.12
CA ASP A 111 -13.86 9.61 -15.25
C ASP A 111 -13.27 8.25 -14.84
N LYS A 112 -13.63 7.75 -13.64
CA LYS A 112 -13.07 6.52 -13.08
C LYS A 112 -13.84 5.26 -13.41
N PHE A 113 -15.15 5.37 -13.64
CA PHE A 113 -16.03 4.22 -13.75
C PHE A 113 -16.59 4.07 -15.16
N GLN A 114 -16.85 2.83 -15.54
CA GLN A 114 -17.62 2.43 -16.71
C GLN A 114 -18.78 1.54 -16.26
N ILE A 115 -19.87 1.54 -17.04
CA ILE A 115 -21.01 0.65 -16.77
C ILE A 115 -20.52 -0.80 -16.97
N GLY A 116 -20.79 -1.66 -16.00
CA GLY A 116 -20.34 -3.05 -15.98
C GLY A 116 -19.09 -3.30 -15.13
N ASP A 117 -18.37 -2.25 -14.73
CA ASP A 117 -17.21 -2.38 -13.83
C ASP A 117 -17.61 -3.11 -12.55
N THR A 118 -16.81 -4.07 -12.11
CA THR A 118 -16.98 -4.65 -10.78
C THR A 118 -16.22 -3.80 -9.78
N VAL A 119 -16.89 -3.30 -8.75
CA VAL A 119 -16.30 -2.40 -7.76
C VAL A 119 -16.50 -2.94 -6.35
N ALA A 120 -15.44 -2.87 -5.55
CA ALA A 120 -15.51 -3.05 -4.11
C ALA A 120 -15.68 -1.68 -3.47
N VAL A 121 -16.77 -1.45 -2.75
CA VAL A 121 -17.02 -0.21 -2.02
C VAL A 121 -16.99 -0.48 -0.52
N PHE A 122 -16.32 0.39 0.22
CA PHE A 122 -16.23 0.36 1.68
C PHE A 122 -16.83 1.64 2.27
N GLY A 123 -17.66 1.45 3.29
CA GLY A 123 -18.09 2.55 4.14
C GLY A 123 -19.32 2.18 4.94
N LYS A 124 -19.83 3.18 5.64
CA LYS A 124 -20.99 3.04 6.52
C LYS A 124 -22.28 3.00 5.71
N LEU A 125 -23.08 1.95 5.91
CA LEU A 125 -24.39 1.81 5.29
C LEU A 125 -25.40 2.76 5.94
N GLU A 126 -26.06 3.55 5.13
CA GLU A 126 -27.14 4.45 5.51
C GLU A 126 -28.41 4.17 4.69
N PHE A 127 -29.54 4.67 5.19
CA PHE A 127 -30.81 4.60 4.47
C PHE A 127 -31.40 6.00 4.30
N HIS A 128 -31.44 6.48 3.06
CA HIS A 128 -32.08 7.74 2.69
C HIS A 128 -32.55 7.66 1.24
N ASN A 129 -33.86 7.52 1.03
CA ASN A 129 -34.44 7.22 -0.29
C ASN A 129 -33.84 5.95 -0.95
N GLY A 130 -33.48 4.96 -0.12
CA GLY A 130 -32.78 3.74 -0.52
C GLY A 130 -31.51 3.50 0.29
N PHE A 131 -30.93 2.31 0.15
CA PHE A 131 -29.61 2.02 0.73
C PHE A 131 -28.54 2.86 0.04
N GLN A 132 -27.68 3.48 0.84
CA GLN A 132 -26.58 4.26 0.33
C GLN A 132 -25.34 4.19 1.22
N ILE A 133 -24.18 4.45 0.64
CA ILE A 133 -22.96 4.79 1.36
C ILE A 133 -22.54 6.20 0.92
N ILE A 134 -22.30 7.07 1.90
CA ILE A 134 -21.82 8.43 1.67
C ILE A 134 -20.29 8.41 1.68
N HIS A 135 -19.69 9.03 0.67
CA HIS A 135 -18.25 9.08 0.45
C HIS A 135 -17.57 7.71 0.57
N PRO A 136 -18.06 6.65 -0.10
CA PRO A 136 -17.43 5.36 -0.02
C PRO A 136 -16.03 5.44 -0.56
N GLU A 137 -15.16 4.66 0.07
CA GLU A 137 -13.91 4.25 -0.56
C GLU A 137 -14.23 3.17 -1.58
N PHE A 138 -13.52 3.17 -2.70
CA PHE A 138 -13.78 2.20 -3.74
C PHE A 138 -12.47 1.70 -4.34
N ASP A 139 -12.55 0.51 -4.90
CA ASP A 139 -11.54 -0.07 -5.76
C ASP A 139 -12.20 -0.77 -6.94
N ILE A 140 -11.65 -0.60 -8.13
CA ILE A 140 -12.17 -1.20 -9.36
C ILE A 140 -11.48 -2.55 -9.54
N LEU A 141 -12.29 -3.60 -9.60
CA LEU A 141 -11.85 -4.98 -9.75
C LEU A 141 -11.80 -5.31 -11.24
N GLU A 142 -10.67 -5.83 -11.70
CA GLU A 142 -10.51 -6.27 -13.09
C GLU A 142 -11.15 -7.66 -13.27
N GLU A 143 -11.55 -7.97 -14.51
CA GLU A 143 -12.05 -9.30 -14.88
C GLU A 143 -11.03 -10.39 -14.51
N GLY A 144 -11.45 -11.37 -13.70
CA GLY A 144 -10.61 -12.48 -13.24
C GLY A 144 -10.01 -12.30 -11.84
N GLU A 145 -10.16 -11.15 -11.19
CA GLU A 145 -9.97 -11.06 -9.73
C GLU A 145 -11.19 -11.66 -9.04
N ASP A 146 -11.02 -12.82 -8.41
CA ASP A 146 -12.07 -13.44 -7.61
C ASP A 146 -12.24 -12.63 -6.31
N PRO A 147 -13.29 -11.79 -6.20
CA PRO A 147 -13.39 -10.83 -5.11
C PRO A 147 -13.72 -11.50 -3.79
N VAL A 148 -14.37 -12.67 -3.86
CA VAL A 148 -14.88 -13.45 -2.73
C VAL A 148 -13.77 -14.33 -2.13
N ASN A 149 -12.77 -14.73 -2.92
CA ASN A 149 -11.69 -15.60 -2.49
C ASN A 149 -10.44 -14.88 -1.96
N THR A 150 -10.39 -13.54 -2.04
CA THR A 150 -9.17 -12.84 -1.60
C THR A 150 -9.17 -12.46 -0.13
N GLY A 151 -10.31 -12.16 0.52
CA GLY A 151 -10.43 -12.00 1.99
C GLY A 151 -9.30 -11.24 2.70
N LYS A 152 -8.61 -10.33 1.98
CA LYS A 152 -7.30 -9.78 2.37
C LYS A 152 -7.38 -8.28 2.43
N ILE A 153 -6.54 -7.74 3.30
CA ILE A 153 -6.29 -6.31 3.38
C ILE A 153 -5.45 -5.91 2.16
N ILE A 154 -5.92 -4.94 1.38
CA ILE A 154 -5.26 -4.53 0.13
C ILE A 154 -4.47 -3.25 0.31
N SER A 155 -3.18 -3.37 0.04
CA SER A 155 -2.23 -2.28 0.04
C SER A 155 -2.45 -1.31 -1.14
N GLN A 156 -2.59 -0.03 -0.82
CA GLN A 156 -2.68 1.08 -1.78
C GLN A 156 -1.42 1.93 -1.74
N TYR A 157 -0.80 2.13 -2.90
CA TYR A 157 0.48 2.82 -3.03
C TYR A 157 0.31 4.23 -3.56
N SER A 158 1.19 5.13 -3.11
CA SER A 158 1.34 6.43 -3.74
C SER A 158 1.91 6.27 -5.14
N SER A 159 1.32 6.97 -6.12
CA SER A 159 1.81 6.98 -7.49
C SER A 159 1.62 8.34 -8.14
N THR A 160 2.65 8.80 -8.84
CA THR A 160 2.63 10.02 -9.68
C THR A 160 1.97 9.75 -11.03
N ALA A 161 1.65 10.80 -11.79
CA ALA A 161 1.12 10.68 -13.15
C ALA A 161 2.09 9.93 -14.08
N GLY A 162 3.40 10.17 -13.96
CA GLY A 162 4.42 9.48 -14.74
C GLY A 162 4.50 7.99 -14.46
N LEU A 163 4.36 7.59 -13.18
CA LEU A 163 4.31 6.17 -12.78
C LEU A 163 3.02 5.50 -13.28
N LYS A 164 1.87 6.18 -13.18
CA LYS A 164 0.58 5.67 -13.70
C LYS A 164 0.63 5.44 -15.21
N ALA A 165 1.28 6.33 -15.96
CA ALA A 165 1.40 6.22 -17.41
C ALA A 165 2.16 4.95 -17.87
N VAL A 166 2.99 4.36 -17.00
CA VAL A 166 3.71 3.11 -17.26
C VAL A 166 3.09 1.90 -16.55
N GLY A 167 1.85 2.06 -16.06
CA GLY A 167 1.10 1.01 -15.36
C GLY A 167 1.62 0.70 -13.96
N LEU A 168 2.28 1.65 -13.30
CA LEU A 168 2.69 1.57 -11.89
C LEU A 168 1.73 2.35 -11.00
N ASP A 169 0.46 1.98 -11.05
CA ASP A 169 -0.55 2.35 -10.05
C ASP A 169 -0.48 1.38 -8.84
N SER A 170 -1.42 1.46 -7.90
CA SER A 170 -1.41 0.57 -6.71
C SER A 170 -1.36 -0.92 -7.09
N ARG A 171 -2.05 -1.33 -8.15
CA ARG A 171 -2.05 -2.71 -8.66
C ARG A 171 -0.70 -3.06 -9.27
N GLY A 172 -0.14 -2.17 -10.10
CA GLY A 172 1.20 -2.31 -10.66
C GLY A 172 2.26 -2.49 -9.59
N PHE A 173 2.24 -1.65 -8.54
CA PHE A 173 3.13 -1.77 -7.39
C PHE A 173 2.95 -3.10 -6.65
N ARG A 174 1.72 -3.51 -6.34
CA ARG A 174 1.45 -4.82 -5.71
C ARG A 174 2.08 -5.97 -6.51
N LYS A 175 1.92 -5.99 -7.83
CA LYS A 175 2.48 -7.05 -8.69
C LYS A 175 4.01 -7.12 -8.63
N ILE A 176 4.70 -5.99 -8.77
CA ILE A 176 6.17 -5.97 -8.78
C ILE A 176 6.77 -6.19 -7.40
N ILE A 177 6.13 -5.68 -6.34
CA ILE A 177 6.57 -5.88 -4.95
C ILE A 177 6.36 -7.34 -4.55
N HIS A 178 5.24 -7.95 -4.90
CA HIS A 178 5.01 -9.38 -4.66
C HIS A 178 6.08 -10.23 -5.36
N THR A 179 6.38 -9.92 -6.63
CA THR A 179 7.46 -10.59 -7.38
C THR A 179 8.83 -10.41 -6.70
N ALA A 180 9.12 -9.21 -6.18
CA ALA A 180 10.36 -8.95 -5.45
C ALA A 180 10.45 -9.76 -4.15
N LEU A 181 9.37 -9.79 -3.36
CA LEU A 181 9.31 -10.55 -2.11
C LEU A 181 9.49 -12.05 -2.35
N GLU A 182 8.87 -12.62 -3.39
CA GLU A 182 9.06 -14.03 -3.76
C GLU A 182 10.51 -14.36 -4.13
N GLN A 183 11.22 -13.42 -4.78
CA GLN A 183 12.60 -13.64 -5.23
C GLN A 183 13.65 -13.42 -4.13
N ILE A 184 13.35 -12.56 -3.14
CA ILE A 184 14.29 -12.10 -2.10
C ILE A 184 13.96 -12.71 -0.73
N ALA A 185 12.97 -13.61 -0.63
CA ALA A 185 12.54 -14.24 0.62
C ALA A 185 13.65 -14.95 1.43
N CYS A 186 14.87 -15.12 0.92
CA CYS A 186 15.98 -15.69 1.69
C CYS A 186 17.15 -14.72 1.93
N ASP A 187 17.07 -13.47 1.44
CA ASP A 187 18.20 -12.54 1.38
C ASP A 187 18.05 -11.35 2.36
N VAL A 188 16.87 -11.17 2.96
CA VAL A 188 16.66 -10.13 3.97
C VAL A 188 17.20 -10.58 5.33
N ASN A 189 18.44 -10.21 5.61
CA ASN A 189 19.05 -10.41 6.93
C ASN A 189 18.51 -9.40 7.95
N ASP A 190 18.19 -9.88 9.15
CA ASP A 190 17.81 -9.03 10.26
C ASP A 190 19.07 -8.51 10.96
N TYR A 191 19.13 -7.20 11.20
CA TYR A 191 20.24 -6.56 11.92
C TYR A 191 20.11 -6.69 13.44
N PHE A 192 18.94 -7.10 13.96
CA PHE A 192 18.79 -7.47 15.37
C PHE A 192 19.00 -8.97 15.57
N THR A 193 19.70 -9.31 16.64
CA THR A 193 19.87 -10.72 17.03
C THR A 193 18.54 -11.32 17.48
N PRO A 194 18.37 -12.66 17.39
CA PRO A 194 17.15 -13.32 17.88
C PRO A 194 16.83 -12.99 19.35
N GLU A 195 17.85 -12.83 20.20
CA GLU A 195 17.72 -12.50 21.61
C GLU A 195 17.13 -11.09 21.79
N PHE A 196 17.72 -10.08 21.12
CA PHE A 196 17.23 -8.70 21.18
C PHE A 196 15.78 -8.58 20.71
N ARG A 197 15.43 -9.27 19.62
CA ARG A 197 14.05 -9.30 19.13
C ARG A 197 13.08 -9.92 20.13
N SER A 198 13.49 -10.98 20.82
CA SER A 198 12.67 -11.64 21.84
C SER A 198 12.43 -10.73 23.05
N GLU A 199 13.45 -9.99 23.48
CA GLU A 199 13.36 -9.03 24.59
C GLU A 199 12.44 -7.85 24.26
N GLU A 200 12.57 -7.30 23.05
CA GLU A 200 11.82 -6.13 22.60
C GLU A 200 10.46 -6.45 21.94
N GLY A 201 10.12 -7.74 21.81
CA GLY A 201 8.86 -8.19 21.18
C GLY A 201 8.77 -7.90 19.68
N LEU A 202 9.90 -7.95 18.97
CA LEU A 202 10.02 -7.60 17.56
C LEU A 202 9.89 -8.81 16.64
N HIS A 203 9.09 -8.69 15.59
CA HIS A 203 9.07 -9.68 14.51
C HIS A 203 10.33 -9.62 13.65
N VAL A 204 10.63 -10.72 12.96
CA VAL A 204 11.69 -10.79 11.95
C VAL A 204 11.45 -9.75 10.86
N LEU A 205 12.49 -9.00 10.48
CA LEU A 205 12.41 -7.94 9.47
C LEU A 205 11.75 -8.40 8.17
N GLN A 206 12.15 -9.57 7.67
CA GLN A 206 11.56 -10.15 6.46
C GLN A 206 10.04 -10.32 6.57
N MET A 207 9.54 -10.81 7.72
CA MET A 207 8.10 -10.95 7.95
C MET A 207 7.41 -9.59 8.01
N ALA A 208 8.06 -8.58 8.61
CA ALA A 208 7.52 -7.22 8.65
C ALA A 208 7.43 -6.61 7.24
N LEU A 209 8.44 -6.81 6.39
CA LEU A 209 8.43 -6.36 5.00
C LEU A 209 7.39 -7.10 4.15
N ASP A 210 7.17 -8.39 4.37
CA ASP A 210 6.08 -9.09 3.68
C ASP A 210 4.71 -8.57 4.14
N GLN A 211 4.47 -8.51 5.44
CA GLN A 211 3.16 -8.17 6.01
C GLN A 211 2.79 -6.69 5.87
N ILE A 212 3.77 -5.78 5.73
CA ILE A 212 3.46 -4.39 5.35
C ILE A 212 2.93 -4.30 3.91
N HIS A 213 3.32 -5.23 3.02
CA HIS A 213 2.87 -5.21 1.63
C HIS A 213 1.68 -6.14 1.36
N ASN A 214 1.66 -7.31 1.99
CA ASN A 214 0.67 -8.38 1.83
C ASN A 214 0.09 -8.81 3.19
N PRO A 215 -0.56 -7.89 3.93
CA PRO A 215 -1.10 -8.21 5.25
C PRO A 215 -2.16 -9.31 5.18
N GLU A 216 -1.96 -10.37 5.98
CA GLU A 216 -2.96 -11.42 6.18
C GLU A 216 -4.16 -10.91 6.98
N ASP A 217 -3.90 -10.17 8.05
CA ASP A 217 -4.94 -9.58 8.90
C ASP A 217 -4.48 -8.26 9.55
N ASN A 218 -5.40 -7.61 10.26
CA ASN A 218 -5.12 -6.32 10.92
C ASN A 218 -4.09 -6.44 12.05
N LYS A 219 -3.96 -7.61 12.68
CA LYS A 219 -3.01 -7.84 13.76
C LYS A 219 -1.60 -7.96 13.18
N THR A 220 -1.39 -8.77 12.15
CA THR A 220 -0.07 -8.92 11.50
C THR A 220 0.37 -7.59 10.88
N LEU A 221 -0.54 -6.86 10.25
CA LEU A 221 -0.28 -5.51 9.73
C LEU A 221 0.21 -4.55 10.82
N LYS A 222 -0.48 -4.50 11.97
CA LYS A 222 -0.07 -3.64 13.10
C LYS A 222 1.31 -4.00 13.60
N THR A 223 1.64 -5.28 13.69
CA THR A 223 2.95 -5.72 14.14
C THR A 223 4.06 -5.40 13.14
N ALA A 224 3.79 -5.53 11.84
CA ALA A 224 4.72 -5.11 10.79
C ALA A 224 5.00 -3.60 10.85
N ILE A 225 3.95 -2.78 10.99
CA ILE A 225 4.07 -1.32 11.17
C ILE A 225 4.89 -1.01 12.42
N TYR A 226 4.63 -1.70 13.53
CA TYR A 226 5.37 -1.49 14.77
C TYR A 226 6.86 -1.79 14.58
N ARG A 227 7.21 -2.94 13.98
CA ARG A 227 8.60 -3.32 13.71
C ARG A 227 9.32 -2.26 12.88
N LEU A 228 8.74 -1.84 11.75
CA LEU A 228 9.38 -0.87 10.85
C LEU A 228 9.52 0.53 11.48
N LYS A 229 8.56 0.94 12.33
CA LYS A 229 8.67 2.18 13.11
C LYS A 229 9.73 2.08 14.20
N TYR A 230 9.84 0.92 14.85
CA TYR A 230 10.89 0.66 15.82
C TYR A 230 12.26 0.82 15.16
N ASP A 231 12.44 0.23 13.98
CA ASP A 231 13.68 0.30 13.21
C ASP A 231 14.09 1.76 12.93
N GLU A 232 13.15 2.57 12.41
CA GLU A 232 13.39 4.00 12.16
C GLU A 232 13.78 4.75 13.45
N HIS A 233 13.06 4.51 14.54
CA HIS A 233 13.35 5.15 15.82
C HIS A 233 14.70 4.73 16.39
N PHE A 234 15.00 3.43 16.36
CA PHE A 234 16.24 2.85 16.86
C PHE A 234 17.45 3.44 16.12
N PHE A 235 17.44 3.47 14.79
CA PHE A 235 18.55 4.00 14.02
C PHE A 235 18.72 5.52 14.21
N LEU A 236 17.63 6.26 14.40
CA LEU A 236 17.70 7.67 14.75
C LEU A 236 18.36 7.87 16.12
N GLN A 237 17.97 7.09 17.14
CA GLN A 237 18.58 7.16 18.47
C GLN A 237 20.05 6.74 18.44
N LEU A 238 20.39 5.69 17.70
CA LEU A 238 21.77 5.23 17.53
C LEU A 238 22.63 6.33 16.88
N LEU A 239 22.13 6.98 15.84
CA LEU A 239 22.82 8.11 15.21
C LEU A 239 23.05 9.26 16.19
N MET A 240 22.04 9.59 17.02
CA MET A 240 22.17 10.63 18.05
C MET A 240 23.19 10.26 19.13
N ALA A 241 23.21 9.00 19.57
CA ALA A 241 24.17 8.49 20.53
C ALA A 241 25.61 8.54 20.00
N LEU A 242 25.83 8.08 18.76
CA LEU A 242 27.14 8.15 18.10
C LEU A 242 27.61 9.61 17.92
N LYS A 243 26.70 10.52 17.55
CA LYS A 243 27.02 11.95 17.44
C LYS A 243 27.39 12.56 18.79
N LYS A 244 26.70 12.19 19.85
CA LYS A 244 27.00 12.64 21.22
C LYS A 244 28.38 12.15 21.65
N GLN A 245 28.68 10.87 21.47
CA GLN A 245 29.99 10.30 21.77
C GLN A 245 31.10 11.00 20.99
N ALA A 246 30.94 11.18 19.68
CA ALA A 246 31.92 11.89 18.86
C ALA A 246 32.13 13.36 19.29
N HIS A 247 31.11 14.00 19.87
CA HIS A 247 31.25 15.35 20.43
C HIS A 247 32.03 15.36 21.76
N GLU A 248 31.80 14.37 22.62
CA GLU A 248 32.52 14.21 23.89
C GLU A 248 34.00 13.87 23.67
N GLU A 249 34.31 13.05 22.66
CA GLU A 249 35.68 12.68 22.28
C GLU A 249 36.42 13.82 21.54
N ASN A 250 35.69 14.72 20.86
CA ASN A 250 36.28 15.88 20.21
C ASN A 250 36.60 16.99 21.22
N ILE A 251 37.79 16.90 21.81
CA ILE A 251 38.44 18.03 22.49
C ILE A 251 38.79 19.05 21.39
N GLY A 252 37.90 20.01 21.14
CA GLY A 252 38.07 20.99 20.07
C GLY A 252 39.44 21.68 20.09
N ARG A 253 39.83 22.31 18.97
CA ARG A 253 41.09 23.10 18.95
C ARG A 253 40.98 24.27 19.93
N VAL A 254 41.83 24.28 20.95
CA VAL A 254 41.98 25.41 21.86
C VAL A 254 42.65 26.55 21.08
N PHE A 255 41.88 27.58 20.75
CA PHE A 255 42.43 28.81 20.16
C PHE A 255 43.03 29.67 21.28
N SER A 256 44.35 29.80 21.29
CA SER A 256 45.10 30.55 22.31
C SER A 256 44.93 32.08 22.22
N LYS A 257 44.39 32.59 21.11
CA LYS A 257 44.05 34.00 20.94
C LYS A 257 42.64 34.12 20.34
N ARG A 258 41.79 34.95 20.96
CA ARG A 258 40.56 35.41 20.31
C ARG A 258 40.95 36.23 19.07
N GLY A 259 40.31 35.97 17.93
CA GLY A 259 40.58 36.65 16.67
C GLY A 259 40.51 38.17 16.82
N LYS A 260 41.39 38.88 16.09
CA LYS A 260 41.32 40.34 15.94
C LYS A 260 40.11 40.75 15.12
#